data_AF-A0AAQ3NSY0-F1
#
_entry.id   AF-A0AAQ3NSY0-F1
#
_cell.length_a   1.000
_cell.length_b   1.000
_cell.length_c   1.000
_cell.angle_alpha   90.00
_cell.angle_beta   90.00
_cell.angle_gamma   90.00
#
_symmetry.space_group_name_H-M   'P 1'
#
loop_
_entity.id
_entity.type
_entity.pdbx_description
1 polymer ?
#
loop_
_entity_poly.entity_id
_entity_poly.type
_entity_poly.pdbx_seq_one_letter_code
_entity_poly.pdbx_strand_id
1 'polypeptide(L)'
;MLHYAYGAVKKSMEAYVTRTGSNLLEVPLPFAVKSNDEIVSEFRKALERGKSNGNRVRLNVIDHVTSMPCVVIPVKELIQICREEWVDHVFVDAAHSIGCTDVDMKEIGADFYTSNLHKWFFYPPSIAS
;
A
#
# COMPACT_ATOMS: atom_id res chain seq x y z
N MET A 1 -16.51 7.42 4.63
CA MET A 1 -16.14 6.18 3.91
C MET A 1 -14.95 5.58 4.64
N LEU A 2 -14.89 4.26 4.80
CA LEU A 2 -13.75 3.61 5.45
C LEU A 2 -12.56 3.61 4.47
N HIS A 3 -11.40 4.05 4.95
CA HIS A 3 -10.17 4.12 4.16
C HIS A 3 -9.13 3.23 4.82
N TYR A 4 -8.57 2.30 4.07
CA TYR A 4 -7.61 1.33 4.60
C TYR A 4 -6.20 1.92 4.71
N ALA A 5 -5.83 2.80 3.77
CA ALA A 5 -4.56 3.52 3.81
C ALA A 5 -4.52 4.50 4.99
N TYR A 6 -3.37 4.59 5.65
CA TYR A 6 -3.19 5.53 6.76
C TYR A 6 -3.46 6.98 6.32
N GLY A 7 -4.29 7.69 7.09
CA GLY A 7 -4.81 9.01 6.70
C GLY A 7 -3.73 10.07 6.42
N ALA A 8 -2.58 10.01 7.12
CA ALA A 8 -1.48 10.94 6.87
C ALA A 8 -0.74 10.64 5.55
N VAL A 9 -0.58 9.36 5.20
CA VAL A 9 0.01 8.94 3.92
C VAL A 9 -0.91 9.35 2.78
N LYS A 10 -2.21 9.09 2.90
CA LYS A 10 -3.21 9.53 1.91
C LYS A 10 -3.17 11.05 1.68
N LYS A 11 -3.19 11.84 2.75
CA LYS A 11 -3.09 13.32 2.65
C LYS A 11 -1.79 13.78 2.01
N SER A 12 -0.68 13.06 2.24
CA SER A 12 0.60 13.36 1.60
C SER A 12 0.54 13.14 0.08
N MET A 13 -0.13 12.05 -0.35
CA MET A 13 -0.37 11.79 -1.77
C MET A 13 -1.32 12.82 -2.39
N GLU A 14 -2.41 13.18 -1.70
CA GLU A 14 -3.33 14.24 -2.12
C GLU A 14 -2.62 15.60 -2.31
N ALA A 15 -1.75 15.97 -1.37
CA ALA A 15 -0.97 17.21 -1.45
C ALA A 15 0.01 17.18 -2.63
N TYR A 16 0.68 16.06 -2.86
CA TYR A 16 1.59 15.89 -4.00
C TYR A 16 0.84 15.98 -5.34
N VAL A 17 -0.29 15.29 -5.44
CA VAL A 17 -1.15 15.27 -6.63
C VAL A 17 -1.72 16.66 -6.92
N THR A 18 -2.21 17.37 -5.89
CA THR A 18 -2.70 18.75 -6.02
C THR A 18 -1.65 19.69 -6.60
N ARG A 19 -0.39 19.53 -6.19
CA ARG A 19 0.72 20.37 -6.67
C ARG A 19 1.14 20.06 -8.10
N THR A 20 1.01 18.80 -8.54
CA THR A 20 1.55 18.33 -9.82
C THR A 20 0.50 18.20 -10.92
N GLY A 21 -0.79 18.24 -10.59
CA GLY A 21 -1.88 17.93 -11.52
C GLY A 21 -1.95 16.45 -11.91
N SER A 22 -1.28 15.57 -11.14
CA SER A 22 -1.35 14.13 -11.35
C SER A 22 -2.74 13.58 -10.95
N ASN A 23 -2.99 12.29 -11.18
CA ASN A 23 -4.22 11.63 -10.72
C ASN A 23 -3.95 10.78 -9.48
N LEU A 24 -4.84 10.84 -8.49
CA LEU A 24 -4.86 9.92 -7.35
C LEU A 24 -5.97 8.89 -7.55
N LEU A 25 -5.62 7.61 -7.53
CA LEU A 25 -6.56 6.51 -7.61
C LEU A 25 -6.53 5.74 -6.29
N GLU A 26 -7.70 5.59 -5.67
CA GLU A 26 -7.87 4.80 -4.46
C GLU A 26 -8.49 3.43 -4.78
N VAL A 27 -8.01 2.39 -4.10
CA VAL A 27 -8.55 1.02 -4.18
C VAL A 27 -9.68 0.88 -3.15
N PRO A 28 -10.94 0.70 -3.57
CA PRO A 28 -12.05 0.60 -2.64
C PRO A 28 -12.12 -0.82 -2.06
N LEU A 29 -11.45 -1.06 -0.93
CA LEU A 29 -11.59 -2.33 -0.23
C LEU A 29 -12.93 -2.39 0.54
N PRO A 30 -13.71 -3.48 0.39
CA PRO A 30 -14.95 -3.65 1.14
C PRO A 30 -14.68 -3.85 2.62
N PHE A 31 -15.67 -3.60 3.47
CA PHE A 31 -15.61 -3.95 4.89
C PHE A 31 -16.81 -4.81 5.30
N ALA A 32 -16.61 -5.94 5.97
CA ALA A 32 -15.32 -6.57 6.27
C ALA A 32 -14.71 -7.24 5.02
N VAL A 33 -13.38 -7.17 4.87
CA VAL A 33 -12.65 -8.01 3.90
C VAL A 33 -12.75 -9.47 4.35
N LYS A 34 -13.07 -10.37 3.42
CA LYS A 34 -13.31 -11.78 3.71
C LYS A 34 -12.16 -12.69 3.29
N SER A 35 -11.33 -12.28 2.33
CA SER A 35 -10.22 -13.07 1.82
C SER A 35 -9.16 -12.21 1.11
N ASN A 36 -7.97 -12.78 0.90
CA ASN A 36 -6.93 -12.17 0.08
C ASN A 36 -7.40 -11.99 -1.38
N ASP A 37 -8.15 -12.95 -1.93
CA ASP A 37 -8.68 -12.88 -3.29
C ASP A 37 -9.58 -11.65 -3.51
N GLU A 38 -10.34 -11.24 -2.48
CA GLU A 38 -11.18 -10.04 -2.55
C GLU A 38 -10.31 -8.77 -2.66
N ILE A 39 -9.22 -8.69 -1.90
CA ILE A 39 -8.24 -7.60 -1.98
C ILE A 39 -7.61 -7.56 -3.37
N VAL A 40 -7.14 -8.71 -3.86
CA VAL A 40 -6.49 -8.85 -5.16
C VAL A 40 -7.44 -8.48 -6.30
N SER A 41 -8.69 -8.93 -6.24
CA SER A 41 -9.73 -8.58 -7.22
C SER A 41 -9.97 -7.07 -7.27
N GLU A 42 -10.20 -6.41 -6.14
CA GLU A 42 -10.43 -4.97 -6.11
C GLU A 42 -9.19 -4.17 -6.52
N PHE A 43 -8.00 -4.67 -6.17
CA PHE A 43 -6.74 -4.09 -6.63
C PHE A 43 -6.60 -4.13 -8.15
N ARG A 44 -6.86 -5.29 -8.79
CA ARG A 44 -6.82 -5.44 -10.25
C ARG A 44 -7.81 -4.50 -10.94
N LYS A 45 -9.07 -4.47 -10.48
CA LYS A 45 -10.09 -3.55 -11.02
C LYS A 45 -9.67 -2.08 -10.90
N ALA A 46 -9.05 -1.70 -9.78
CA ALA A 46 -8.54 -0.36 -9.61
C ALA A 46 -7.41 -0.07 -10.62
N LEU A 47 -6.43 -0.97 -10.72
CA LEU A 47 -5.30 -0.83 -11.63
C LEU A 47 -5.72 -0.71 -13.10
N GLU A 48 -6.70 -1.50 -13.54
CA GLU A 48 -7.31 -1.39 -14.88
C GLU A 48 -7.91 0.01 -15.11
N ARG A 49 -8.68 0.53 -14.15
CA ARG A 49 -9.23 1.91 -14.23
C ARG A 49 -8.11 2.95 -14.27
N GLY A 50 -7.06 2.78 -13.47
CA GLY A 50 -5.92 3.69 -13.42
C GLY A 50 -5.12 3.77 -14.72
N LYS A 51 -5.14 2.69 -15.51
CA LYS A 51 -4.50 2.59 -16.82
C LYS A 51 -5.40 2.94 -17.99
N SER A 52 -6.69 3.13 -17.75
CA SER A 52 -7.63 3.53 -18.79
C SER A 52 -7.20 4.83 -19.48
N ASN A 53 -7.60 5.02 -20.74
CA ASN A 53 -7.26 6.19 -21.56
C ASN A 53 -5.75 6.39 -21.80
N GLY A 54 -4.96 5.31 -21.82
CA GLY A 54 -3.52 5.37 -22.06
C GLY A 54 -2.69 5.89 -20.88
N ASN A 55 -3.30 5.99 -19.70
CA ASN A 55 -2.60 6.38 -18.49
C ASN A 55 -1.63 5.30 -18.02
N ARG A 56 -0.61 5.71 -17.28
CA ARG A 56 0.37 4.82 -16.65
C ARG A 56 0.38 5.06 -15.14
N VAL A 57 0.31 3.97 -14.37
CA VAL A 57 0.44 4.04 -12.91
C VAL A 57 1.93 4.11 -12.55
N ARG A 58 2.35 5.25 -12.02
CA ARG A 58 3.76 5.51 -11.69
C ARG A 58 4.18 5.06 -10.31
N LEU A 59 3.26 5.09 -9.35
CA LEU A 59 3.53 4.74 -7.96
C LEU A 59 2.30 4.04 -7.39
N ASN A 60 2.52 2.88 -6.78
CA ASN A 60 1.55 2.24 -5.92
C ASN A 60 2.01 2.36 -4.46
N VAL A 61 1.11 2.78 -3.57
CA VAL A 61 1.39 2.91 -2.12
C VAL A 61 0.49 1.92 -1.40
N ILE A 62 1.07 0.97 -0.69
CA ILE A 62 0.37 -0.15 -0.08
C ILE A 62 0.69 -0.23 1.41
N ASP A 63 -0.32 -0.28 2.27
CA ASP A 63 -0.11 -0.62 3.67
C ASP A 63 0.11 -2.14 3.79
N HIS A 64 1.15 -2.60 4.48
CA HIS A 64 1.34 -4.05 4.70
C HIS A 64 0.43 -4.57 5.83
N VAL A 65 0.24 -3.77 6.88
CA VAL A 65 -0.81 -3.97 7.88
C VAL A 65 -1.55 -2.64 8.04
N THR A 66 -2.84 -2.62 7.70
CA THR A 66 -3.65 -1.39 7.70
C THR A 66 -3.98 -0.94 9.12
N SER A 67 -4.13 0.37 9.32
CA SER A 67 -4.38 0.93 10.66
C SER A 67 -5.83 0.75 11.12
N MET A 68 -6.82 0.99 10.26
CA MET A 68 -8.24 0.89 10.61
C MET A 68 -9.10 0.58 9.37
N PRO A 69 -9.67 -0.63 9.27
CA PRO A 69 -9.55 -1.76 10.21
C PRO A 69 -8.17 -2.40 10.12
N CYS A 70 -7.80 -3.23 11.11
CA CYS A 70 -6.53 -3.97 11.08
C CYS A 70 -6.66 -5.17 10.14
N VAL A 71 -5.99 -5.13 9.00
CA VAL A 71 -5.96 -6.20 8.00
C VAL A 71 -4.53 -6.37 7.49
N VAL A 72 -4.07 -7.61 7.41
CA VAL A 72 -2.80 -7.95 6.76
C VAL A 72 -3.04 -8.00 5.25
N ILE A 73 -2.34 -7.17 4.49
CA ILE A 73 -2.47 -7.10 3.03
C ILE A 73 -1.48 -8.09 2.39
N PRO A 74 -1.87 -8.86 1.36
CA PRO A 74 -0.99 -9.77 0.64
C PRO A 74 0.00 -9.02 -0.27
N VAL A 75 0.89 -8.21 0.33
CA VAL A 75 1.75 -7.24 -0.39
C VAL A 75 2.61 -7.90 -1.45
N LYS A 76 3.13 -9.11 -1.19
CA LYS A 76 3.96 -9.85 -2.16
C LYS A 76 3.20 -10.10 -3.47
N GLU A 77 1.95 -10.56 -3.35
CA GLU A 77 1.09 -10.82 -4.51
C GLU A 77 0.74 -9.51 -5.24
N LEU A 78 0.37 -8.45 -4.50
CA LEU A 78 0.06 -7.16 -5.10
C LEU A 78 1.27 -6.53 -5.81
N ILE A 79 2.47 -6.68 -5.27
CA ILE A 79 3.72 -6.23 -5.89
C ILE A 79 3.99 -7.03 -7.16
N GLN A 80 3.82 -8.35 -7.15
CA GLN A 80 3.96 -9.17 -8.36
C GLN A 80 3.02 -8.68 -9.46
N ILE A 81 1.75 -8.41 -9.12
CA ILE A 81 0.78 -7.83 -10.05
C ILE A 81 1.27 -6.48 -10.58
N CYS A 82 1.78 -5.60 -9.71
CA CYS A 82 2.35 -4.32 -10.14
C CYS A 82 3.47 -4.50 -11.16
N ARG A 83 4.34 -5.52 -11.01
CA ARG A 83 5.43 -5.80 -11.95
C ARG A 83 4.91 -6.32 -13.29
N GLU A 84 4.00 -7.29 -13.27
CA GLU A 84 3.32 -7.82 -14.47
C GLU A 84 2.61 -6.71 -15.24
N GLU A 85 2.08 -5.75 -14.50
CA GLU A 85 1.33 -4.61 -15.00
C GLU A 85 2.19 -3.35 -15.19
N TRP A 86 3.53 -3.45 -15.19
CA TRP A 86 4.43 -2.34 -15.54
C TRP A 86 4.24 -1.04 -14.71
N VAL A 87 3.88 -1.18 -13.43
CA VAL A 87 3.88 -0.07 -12.47
C VAL A 87 5.33 0.30 -12.13
N ASP A 88 5.70 1.59 -12.24
CA ASP A 88 7.12 2.00 -12.12
C ASP A 88 7.69 1.66 -10.74
N HIS A 89 6.96 2.04 -9.69
CA HIS A 89 7.41 1.89 -8.31
C HIS A 89 6.30 1.41 -7.38
N VAL A 90 6.68 0.60 -6.39
CA VAL A 90 5.84 0.18 -5.28
C VAL A 90 6.48 0.60 -3.95
N PHE A 91 5.74 1.42 -3.20
CA PHE A 91 6.07 1.84 -1.85
C PHE A 91 5.17 1.08 -0.87
N VAL A 92 5.77 0.42 0.11
CA VAL A 92 5.05 -0.27 1.17
C VAL A 92 5.14 0.53 2.47
N ASP A 93 4.00 1.06 2.93
CA ASP A 93 3.86 1.54 4.30
C ASP A 93 3.66 0.32 5.22
N ALA A 94 4.75 -0.09 5.84
CA ALA A 94 4.79 -1.19 6.78
C ALA A 94 4.81 -0.71 8.22
N ALA A 95 4.23 0.46 8.52
CA ALA A 95 4.20 1.06 9.85
C ALA A 95 3.75 0.12 10.97
N HIS A 96 2.99 -0.94 10.67
CA HIS A 96 2.48 -1.93 11.63
C HIS A 96 3.02 -3.36 11.42
N SER A 97 4.03 -3.57 10.57
CA SER A 97 4.47 -4.93 10.19
C SER A 97 5.67 -5.45 10.98
N ILE A 98 6.77 -4.70 11.09
CA ILE A 98 7.99 -5.22 11.72
C ILE A 98 7.74 -5.55 13.20
N GLY A 99 8.06 -6.78 13.63
CA GLY A 99 7.76 -7.28 14.97
C GLY A 99 6.31 -7.74 15.18
N CYS A 100 5.42 -7.55 14.20
CA CYS A 100 4.02 -8.01 14.25
C CYS A 100 3.74 -9.16 13.27
N THR A 101 4.40 -9.15 12.11
CA THR A 101 4.30 -10.18 11.07
C THR A 101 5.69 -10.62 10.63
N ASP A 102 5.79 -11.79 10.00
CA ASP A 102 7.02 -12.19 9.33
C ASP A 102 7.28 -11.28 8.11
N VAL A 103 8.53 -10.83 7.96
CA VAL A 103 8.92 -9.90 6.90
C VAL A 103 10.25 -10.37 6.30
N ASP A 104 10.22 -10.73 5.02
CA ASP A 104 11.42 -10.89 4.19
C ASP A 104 11.40 -9.87 3.07
N MET A 105 12.30 -8.88 3.19
CA MET A 105 12.41 -7.76 2.25
C MET A 105 12.80 -8.20 0.84
N LYS A 106 13.63 -9.24 0.72
CA LYS A 106 14.06 -9.76 -0.58
C LYS A 106 12.92 -10.50 -1.26
N GLU A 107 12.13 -11.24 -0.49
CA GLU A 107 10.97 -11.97 -1.00
C GLU A 107 9.82 -11.04 -1.38
N ILE A 108 9.58 -9.96 -0.63
CA ILE A 108 8.51 -9.00 -0.88
C ILE A 108 8.75 -8.21 -2.17
N GLY A 109 9.98 -7.81 -2.47
CA GLY A 109 10.34 -7.21 -3.77
C GLY A 109 9.83 -5.78 -4.01
N ALA A 110 9.50 -5.04 -2.94
CA ALA A 110 9.11 -3.63 -3.02
C ALA A 110 10.30 -2.73 -3.39
N ASP A 111 10.04 -1.59 -4.03
CA ASP A 111 11.08 -0.58 -4.28
C ASP A 111 11.41 0.22 -3.02
N PHE A 112 10.37 0.48 -2.21
CA PHE A 112 10.49 1.15 -0.92
C PHE A 112 9.64 0.40 0.10
N TYR A 113 10.14 0.27 1.32
CA TYR A 113 9.41 -0.38 2.40
C TYR A 113 9.85 0.29 3.69
N THR A 114 8.90 0.93 4.39
CA THR A 114 9.20 1.72 5.59
C THR A 114 8.41 1.22 6.78
N SER A 115 9.01 1.10 7.95
CA SER A 115 8.34 0.56 9.14
C SER A 115 8.71 1.31 10.42
N ASN A 116 7.78 1.35 11.37
CA ASN A 116 8.03 1.96 12.68
C ASN A 116 8.64 0.92 13.64
N LEU A 117 9.87 1.15 14.07
CA LEU A 117 10.53 0.30 15.05
C LEU A 117 9.95 0.51 16.46
N HIS A 118 9.40 1.70 16.71
CA HIS A 118 8.86 2.08 18.03
C HIS A 118 7.45 1.55 18.33
N LYS A 119 6.86 0.76 17.42
CA LYS A 119 5.57 0.09 17.66
C LYS A 119 5.81 -1.32 18.18
N TRP A 120 5.87 -2.29 17.28
CA TRP A 120 5.92 -3.71 17.63
C TRP A 120 7.34 -4.26 17.80
N PHE A 121 8.35 -3.43 17.52
CA PHE A 121 9.76 -3.79 17.69
C PHE A 121 10.38 -3.16 18.94
N PHE A 122 9.58 -2.49 19.77
CA PHE A 122 9.93 -1.96 21.09
C PHE A 122 11.14 -1.02 21.15
N TYR A 123 11.46 -0.34 20.05
CA TYR A 123 12.46 0.74 20.06
C TYR A 123 11.91 2.01 20.72
N PRO A 124 12.79 2.94 21.16
CA PRO A 124 12.39 4.25 21.63
C PRO A 124 11.44 4.98 20.64
N PRO A 125 10.55 5.85 21.13
CA PRO A 125 9.61 6.60 20.29
C PRO A 125 10.28 7.30 19.10
N SER A 126 9.52 7.45 18.01
CA SER A 126 9.93 8.22 16.82
C SER A 126 11.05 7.59 15.98
N ILE A 127 11.38 6.32 16.19
CA ILE A 127 12.31 5.57 15.32
C ILE A 127 11.54 4.81 14.24
N ALA A 128 11.94 5.00 12.98
CA ALA A 128 11.46 4.30 11.80
C ALA A 128 12.64 3.98 10.86
N SER A 129 12.49 2.94 10.04
CA SER A 129 13.46 2.51 9.02
C SER A 129 12.81 2.39 7.65
#